data_AF-A0A931T5V1-F1
#
_entry.id   AF-A0A931T5V1-F1
#
_cell.length_a   1.000
_cell.length_b   1.000
_cell.length_c   1.000
_cell.angle_alpha   90.00
_cell.angle_beta   90.00
_cell.angle_gamma   90.00
#
_symmetry.space_group_name_H-M   'P 1'
#
loop_
_entity.id
_entity.type
_entity.pdbx_description
1 polymer ?
#
loop_
_entity_poly.entity_id
_entity_poly.type
_entity_poly.pdbx_seq_one_letter_code
_entity_poly.pdbx_strand_id
1 'polypeptide(L)'
;MADTTELRPKLGFWMTTALVVGNMIGSGVFLLPSSLARFGALSLVAWVFTAAGSVLLALVFARLATMVSGAGGPYIYARAAFGDFAGFLVGWGYWLSIWASNAAIATAFTGYLTVFWGAPGRSNARAGLVTIALIWLLTAVNVAGVRIAGGVQLVTTILKTAPLLAIAAIGLARLNPSQFTPLNPSGEPLLAAISAAATLTLWAFLGLESATVPADDVEIPERTIPRATIVGTLFAAAIYIASSAAVMGIIPRDALATSTAPFADAARLLFGDWAAYIIAAGAVVSTLGALNGWILMQGQLPAAAARDGLAPPRFGRLSANGTPALALVSTSVIVTVIVLMNYTRGLVAMFTFLILLSTLMTLVPYVFCSMALLVLARERSEAKRIPAGIVVLGGLAFAYALWAVGGAGKDAVFWGMILMLGSVPVYVILRREAPRQA
;
A
#
# COMPACT_ATOMS: atom_id res chain seq x y z
N MET A 1 10.61 -39.19 -10.22
CA MET A 1 9.91 -38.41 -9.17
C MET A 1 8.73 -37.76 -9.83
N ALA A 2 7.50 -38.17 -9.51
CA ALA A 2 6.31 -37.52 -10.03
C ALA A 2 6.30 -36.05 -9.57
N ASP A 3 6.02 -35.16 -10.51
CA ASP A 3 6.00 -33.72 -10.34
C ASP A 3 4.93 -33.32 -9.32
N THR A 4 5.34 -32.99 -8.09
CA THR A 4 4.43 -32.54 -7.01
C THR A 4 3.99 -31.09 -7.17
N THR A 5 4.23 -30.49 -8.35
CA THR A 5 3.72 -29.16 -8.70
C THR A 5 2.22 -29.18 -9.02
N GLU A 6 1.61 -30.37 -9.19
CA GLU A 6 0.16 -30.54 -9.31
C GLU A 6 -0.54 -30.55 -7.92
N LEU A 7 -1.60 -29.73 -7.79
CA LEU A 7 -2.54 -29.59 -6.66
C LEU A 7 -2.23 -28.55 -5.58
N ARG A 8 -1.60 -27.40 -5.91
CA ARG A 8 -1.82 -26.20 -5.09
C ARG A 8 -3.14 -25.54 -5.48
N PRO A 9 -4.08 -25.29 -4.55
CA PRO A 9 -5.31 -24.57 -4.86
C PRO A 9 -4.96 -23.16 -5.33
N LYS A 10 -5.34 -22.83 -6.57
CA LYS A 10 -5.18 -21.48 -7.10
C LYS A 10 -6.19 -20.53 -6.45
N LEU A 11 -5.85 -19.25 -6.39
CA LEU A 11 -6.71 -18.19 -5.86
C LEU A 11 -7.82 -17.88 -6.88
N GLY A 12 -9.06 -18.17 -6.50
CA GLY A 12 -10.24 -17.78 -7.26
C GLY A 12 -10.60 -16.29 -7.07
N PHE A 13 -11.60 -15.81 -7.82
CA PHE A 13 -12.00 -14.39 -7.84
C PHE A 13 -12.21 -13.74 -6.48
N TRP A 14 -12.92 -14.40 -5.56
CA TRP A 14 -13.20 -13.83 -4.24
C TRP A 14 -11.95 -13.71 -3.37
N MET A 15 -11.04 -14.68 -3.46
CA MET A 15 -9.77 -14.66 -2.73
C MET A 15 -8.84 -13.61 -3.30
N THR A 16 -8.75 -13.47 -4.64
CA THR A 16 -7.97 -12.41 -5.28
C THR A 16 -8.53 -11.03 -4.95
N THR A 17 -9.86 -10.87 -4.93
CA THR A 17 -10.50 -9.60 -4.53
C THR A 17 -10.24 -9.28 -3.07
N ALA A 18 -10.34 -10.28 -2.17
CA ALA A 18 -9.99 -10.11 -0.76
C ALA A 18 -8.50 -9.78 -0.54
N LEU A 19 -7.61 -10.26 -1.42
CA LEU A 19 -6.21 -9.88 -1.40
C LEU A 19 -6.02 -8.40 -1.76
N VAL A 20 -6.66 -7.92 -2.84
CA VAL A 20 -6.64 -6.49 -3.22
C VAL A 20 -7.22 -5.63 -2.11
N VAL A 21 -8.47 -5.90 -1.71
CA VAL A 21 -9.18 -5.15 -0.68
C VAL A 21 -8.43 -5.21 0.63
N GLY A 22 -7.93 -6.37 1.04
CA GLY A 22 -7.26 -6.51 2.32
C GLY A 22 -5.86 -5.91 2.37
N ASN A 23 -5.18 -5.72 1.23
CA ASN A 23 -3.91 -5.00 1.19
C ASN A 23 -4.08 -3.47 1.14
N MET A 24 -5.18 -3.00 0.54
CA MET A 24 -5.56 -1.58 0.56
C MET A 24 -6.13 -1.19 1.95
N ILE A 25 -7.14 -1.94 2.43
CA ILE A 25 -7.81 -1.71 3.72
C ILE A 25 -6.88 -2.23 4.82
N GLY A 26 -6.11 -1.30 5.36
CA GLY A 26 -5.17 -1.52 6.46
C GLY A 26 -5.05 -0.24 7.28
N SER A 27 -3.83 0.26 7.47
CA SER A 27 -3.58 1.44 8.28
C SER A 27 -4.12 2.76 7.70
N GLY A 28 -4.17 2.88 6.37
CA GLY A 28 -4.54 4.12 5.68
C GLY A 28 -5.91 4.63 6.09
N VAL A 29 -6.95 3.83 5.88
CA VAL A 29 -8.33 4.23 6.23
C VAL A 29 -8.46 4.67 7.69
N PHE A 30 -7.77 3.97 8.61
CA PHE A 30 -7.94 4.17 10.04
C PHE A 30 -7.21 5.39 10.60
N LEU A 31 -6.07 5.80 10.03
CA LEU A 31 -5.28 6.93 10.52
C LEU A 31 -5.32 8.17 9.63
N LEU A 32 -5.65 8.04 8.34
CA LEU A 32 -5.69 9.18 7.43
C LEU A 32 -6.58 10.32 7.89
N PRO A 33 -7.74 10.12 8.57
CA PRO A 33 -8.51 11.25 9.10
C PRO A 33 -7.68 12.18 10.01
N SER A 34 -6.74 11.62 10.79
CA SER A 34 -5.82 12.41 11.63
C SER A 34 -4.84 13.22 10.78
N SER A 35 -4.16 12.59 9.82
CA SER A 35 -3.23 13.26 8.90
C SER A 35 -3.93 14.29 7.99
N LEU A 36 -5.20 14.08 7.67
CA LEU A 36 -6.01 14.92 6.78
C LEU A 36 -6.72 16.06 7.52
N ALA A 37 -6.78 16.03 8.85
CA ALA A 37 -7.48 17.04 9.66
C ALA A 37 -7.03 18.48 9.34
N ARG A 38 -5.74 18.69 9.05
CA ARG A 38 -5.16 19.99 8.65
C ARG A 38 -5.75 20.55 7.34
N PHE A 39 -6.29 19.70 6.48
CA PHE A 39 -6.92 20.09 5.22
C PHE A 39 -8.44 20.21 5.33
N GLY A 40 -9.04 19.85 6.47
CA GLY A 40 -10.48 19.96 6.71
C GLY A 40 -11.29 19.27 5.61
N ALA A 41 -12.45 19.85 5.27
CA ALA A 41 -13.37 19.27 4.29
C ALA A 41 -12.77 19.17 2.87
N LEU A 42 -11.73 19.95 2.54
CA LEU A 42 -11.01 19.85 1.27
C LEU A 42 -10.39 18.46 1.05
N SER A 43 -10.05 17.75 2.13
CA SER A 43 -9.57 16.38 2.05
C SER A 43 -10.58 15.41 1.42
N LEU A 44 -11.90 15.68 1.47
CA LEU A 44 -12.91 14.86 0.79
C LEU A 44 -12.87 15.06 -0.72
N VAL A 45 -12.57 16.28 -1.19
CA VAL A 45 -12.32 16.56 -2.61
C VAL A 45 -11.07 15.81 -3.06
N ALA A 46 -10.01 15.84 -2.24
CA ALA A 46 -8.80 15.08 -2.49
C ALA A 46 -9.06 13.56 -2.53
N TRP A 47 -9.90 13.01 -1.64
CA TRP A 47 -10.31 11.61 -1.69
C TRP A 47 -10.97 11.23 -3.02
N VAL A 48 -11.91 12.04 -3.51
CA VAL A 48 -12.59 11.79 -4.80
C VAL A 48 -11.60 11.87 -5.95
N PHE A 49 -10.72 12.88 -5.94
CA PHE A 49 -9.67 13.04 -6.95
C PHE A 49 -8.71 11.83 -6.97
N THR A 50 -8.23 11.42 -5.80
CA THR A 50 -7.38 10.24 -5.65
C THR A 50 -8.10 8.97 -6.07
N ALA A 51 -9.36 8.78 -5.69
CA ALA A 51 -10.15 7.61 -6.10
C ALA A 51 -10.26 7.51 -7.62
N ALA A 52 -10.52 8.64 -8.31
CA ALA A 52 -10.55 8.67 -9.77
C ALA A 52 -9.18 8.28 -10.37
N GLY A 53 -8.09 8.84 -9.86
CA GLY A 53 -6.73 8.48 -10.29
C GLY A 53 -6.35 7.02 -10.02
N SER A 54 -6.72 6.50 -8.86
CA SER A 54 -6.49 5.10 -8.48
C SER A 54 -7.31 4.14 -9.32
N VAL A 55 -8.53 4.49 -9.73
CA VAL A 55 -9.31 3.70 -10.69
C VAL A 55 -8.65 3.67 -12.07
N LEU A 56 -8.09 4.80 -12.53
CA LEU A 56 -7.30 4.82 -13.78
C LEU A 56 -6.09 3.88 -13.68
N LEU A 57 -5.35 3.93 -12.57
CA LEU A 57 -4.22 3.02 -12.33
C LEU A 57 -4.67 1.56 -12.24
N ALA A 58 -5.77 1.26 -11.55
CA ALA A 58 -6.36 -0.07 -11.48
C ALA A 58 -6.73 -0.61 -12.87
N LEU A 59 -7.27 0.24 -13.76
CA LEU A 59 -7.54 -0.10 -15.15
C LEU A 59 -6.25 -0.34 -15.95
N VAL A 60 -5.19 0.43 -15.72
CA VAL A 60 -3.87 0.19 -16.32
C VAL A 60 -3.33 -1.18 -15.92
N PHE A 61 -3.29 -1.49 -14.62
CA PHE A 61 -2.84 -2.80 -14.12
C PHE A 61 -3.72 -3.95 -14.62
N ALA A 62 -5.03 -3.75 -14.66
CA ALA A 62 -5.97 -4.71 -15.23
C ALA A 62 -5.65 -5.01 -16.69
N ARG A 63 -5.30 -4.00 -17.51
CA ARG A 63 -4.89 -4.24 -18.91
C ARG A 63 -3.53 -4.92 -19.00
N LEU A 64 -2.54 -4.49 -18.23
CA LEU A 64 -1.21 -5.09 -18.21
C LEU A 64 -1.24 -6.56 -17.81
N ALA A 65 -2.08 -6.95 -16.86
CA ALA A 65 -2.26 -8.35 -16.44
C ALA A 65 -2.80 -9.25 -17.57
N THR A 66 -3.43 -8.68 -18.61
CA THR A 66 -3.82 -9.43 -19.82
C THR A 66 -2.74 -9.47 -20.90
N MET A 67 -1.72 -8.61 -20.77
CA MET A 67 -0.64 -8.45 -21.76
C MET A 67 0.67 -9.10 -21.33
N VAL A 68 0.88 -9.33 -20.03
CA VAL A 68 2.13 -9.90 -19.52
C VAL A 68 1.77 -10.92 -18.47
N SER A 69 2.19 -12.17 -18.71
CA SER A 69 2.06 -13.29 -17.79
C SER A 69 3.26 -13.36 -16.85
N GLY A 70 3.05 -13.88 -15.64
CA GLY A 70 4.10 -14.14 -14.65
C GLY A 70 3.88 -13.40 -13.33
N ALA A 71 4.50 -13.90 -12.27
CA ALA A 71 4.55 -13.23 -10.97
C ALA A 71 5.58 -12.08 -10.94
N GLY A 72 5.34 -11.09 -10.06
CA GLY A 72 6.26 -9.97 -9.81
C GLY A 72 5.64 -8.57 -9.95
N GLY A 73 4.39 -8.49 -10.43
CA GLY A 73 3.60 -7.26 -10.47
C GLY A 73 4.23 -6.12 -11.28
N PRO A 74 4.34 -4.89 -10.75
CA PRO A 74 4.84 -3.74 -11.51
C PRO A 74 6.22 -3.95 -12.16
N TYR A 75 7.09 -4.74 -11.50
CA TYR A 75 8.44 -5.05 -11.96
C TYR A 75 8.44 -5.74 -13.33
N ILE A 76 7.63 -6.78 -13.52
CA ILE A 76 7.61 -7.55 -14.77
C ILE A 76 7.03 -6.74 -15.92
N TYR A 77 6.05 -5.85 -15.65
CA TYR A 77 5.44 -5.02 -16.68
C TYR A 77 6.43 -3.99 -17.23
N ALA A 78 7.18 -3.34 -16.33
CA ALA A 78 8.23 -2.42 -16.73
C ALA A 78 9.37 -3.13 -17.47
N ARG A 79 9.77 -4.32 -17.00
CA ARG A 79 10.80 -5.13 -17.66
C ARG A 79 10.37 -5.55 -19.07
N ALA A 80 9.12 -5.99 -19.24
CA ALA A 80 8.59 -6.41 -20.53
C ALA A 80 8.56 -5.26 -21.55
N ALA A 81 8.24 -4.03 -21.11
CA ALA A 81 8.13 -2.88 -22.01
C ALA A 81 9.47 -2.17 -22.29
N PHE A 82 10.39 -2.15 -21.32
CA PHE A 82 11.58 -1.27 -21.36
C PHE A 82 12.91 -2.00 -21.12
N GLY A 83 12.86 -3.31 -20.90
CA GLY A 83 14.02 -4.14 -20.60
C GLY A 83 14.47 -4.09 -19.14
N ASP A 84 15.58 -4.78 -18.88
CA ASP A 84 16.02 -5.13 -17.54
C ASP A 84 16.34 -3.96 -16.61
N PHE A 85 16.91 -2.85 -17.12
CA PHE A 85 17.26 -1.71 -16.27
C PHE A 85 16.03 -1.02 -15.72
N ALA A 86 15.03 -0.76 -16.57
CA ALA A 86 13.76 -0.19 -16.16
C ALA A 86 12.99 -1.15 -15.25
N GLY A 87 13.02 -2.45 -15.57
CA GLY A 87 12.53 -3.50 -14.67
C GLY A 87 13.15 -3.38 -13.28
N PHE A 88 14.49 -3.39 -13.19
CA PHE A 88 15.21 -3.24 -11.93
C PHE A 88 14.84 -1.95 -11.19
N LEU A 89 14.80 -0.80 -11.87
CA LEU A 89 14.48 0.49 -11.28
C LEU A 89 13.07 0.48 -10.65
N VAL A 90 12.11 -0.12 -11.35
CA VAL A 90 10.73 -0.28 -10.87
C VAL A 90 10.65 -1.26 -9.72
N GLY A 91 11.35 -2.40 -9.81
CA GLY A 91 11.44 -3.36 -8.71
C GLY A 91 12.09 -2.77 -7.47
N TRP A 92 13.13 -1.97 -7.63
CA TRP A 92 13.82 -1.25 -6.56
C TRP A 92 12.89 -0.21 -5.92
N GLY A 93 12.26 0.65 -6.72
CA GLY A 93 11.28 1.62 -6.21
C GLY A 93 10.09 0.95 -5.51
N TYR A 94 9.59 -0.16 -6.04
CA TYR A 94 8.50 -0.89 -5.40
C TYR A 94 8.97 -1.55 -4.09
N TRP A 95 10.15 -2.17 -4.04
CA TRP A 95 10.74 -2.67 -2.81
C TRP A 95 10.95 -1.54 -1.79
N LEU A 96 11.35 -0.35 -2.27
CA LEU A 96 11.46 0.86 -1.47
C LEU A 96 10.10 1.40 -0.99
N SER A 97 8.99 1.05 -1.62
CA SER A 97 7.69 1.35 -1.04
C SER A 97 7.35 0.35 0.07
N ILE A 98 7.67 -0.94 -0.12
CA ILE A 98 7.25 -2.02 0.79
C ILE A 98 7.83 -1.85 2.21
N TRP A 99 9.13 -1.59 2.36
CA TRP A 99 9.73 -1.35 3.69
C TRP A 99 9.13 -0.11 4.40
N ALA A 100 8.93 1.00 3.68
CA ALA A 100 8.27 2.18 4.24
C ALA A 100 6.80 1.90 4.60
N SER A 101 6.07 1.15 3.77
CA SER A 101 4.71 0.67 4.03
C SER A 101 4.63 -0.19 5.28
N ASN A 102 5.55 -1.16 5.42
CA ASN A 102 5.59 -2.06 6.59
C ASN A 102 5.79 -1.27 7.88
N ALA A 103 6.69 -0.29 7.88
CA ALA A 103 6.87 0.61 9.00
C ALA A 103 5.57 1.41 9.29
N ALA A 104 4.95 2.00 8.27
CA ALA A 104 3.72 2.79 8.44
C ALA A 104 2.55 1.95 8.99
N ILE A 105 2.33 0.76 8.46
CA ILE A 105 1.25 -0.15 8.91
C ILE A 105 1.51 -0.59 10.35
N ALA A 106 2.75 -0.94 10.70
CA ALA A 106 3.12 -1.30 12.07
C ALA A 106 2.95 -0.12 13.05
N THR A 107 3.31 1.10 12.65
CA THR A 107 3.09 2.31 13.44
C THR A 107 1.60 2.54 13.70
N ALA A 108 0.75 2.29 12.70
CA ALA A 108 -0.70 2.41 12.86
C ALA A 108 -1.30 1.36 13.79
N PHE A 109 -0.84 0.11 13.69
CA PHE A 109 -1.18 -0.94 14.65
C PHE A 109 -0.88 -0.48 16.07
N THR A 110 0.33 0.06 16.30
CA THR A 110 0.73 0.56 17.61
C THR A 110 -0.16 1.73 18.06
N GLY A 111 -0.52 2.65 17.15
CA GLY A 111 -1.46 3.75 17.39
C GLY A 111 -2.79 3.26 17.96
N TYR A 112 -3.40 2.26 17.33
CA TYR A 112 -4.65 1.68 17.82
C TYR A 112 -4.47 0.84 19.09
N LEU A 113 -3.33 0.17 19.25
CA LEU A 113 -3.04 -0.58 20.46
C LEU A 113 -2.89 0.34 21.69
N THR A 114 -2.53 1.62 21.49
CA THR A 114 -2.51 2.63 22.58
C THR A 114 -3.89 2.92 23.19
N VAL A 115 -4.99 2.52 22.55
CA VAL A 115 -6.34 2.64 23.14
C VAL A 115 -6.48 1.76 24.38
N PHE A 116 -5.77 0.62 24.41
CA PHE A 116 -5.73 -0.29 25.56
C PHE A 116 -4.67 0.10 26.59
N TRP A 117 -3.80 1.05 26.26
CA TRP A 117 -2.79 1.59 27.16
C TRP A 117 -3.33 2.91 27.75
N GLY A 118 -3.66 2.94 29.04
CA GLY A 118 -3.97 4.19 29.73
C GLY A 118 -2.86 5.26 29.54
N ALA A 119 -3.11 6.51 29.92
CA ALA A 119 -2.21 7.64 29.67
C ALA A 119 -0.71 7.41 30.04
N PRO A 120 -0.36 6.74 31.16
CA PRO A 120 1.04 6.45 31.51
C PRO A 120 1.77 5.49 30.54
N GLY A 121 1.02 4.78 29.68
CA GLY A 121 1.56 3.78 28.76
C GLY A 121 2.03 4.32 27.40
N ARG A 122 1.92 5.63 27.14
CA ARG A 122 2.08 6.23 25.80
C ARG A 122 3.45 6.85 25.52
N SER A 123 4.56 6.21 25.92
CA SER A 123 5.90 6.71 25.58
C SER A 123 6.28 6.37 24.12
N ASN A 124 6.94 7.32 23.45
CA ASN A 124 7.43 7.12 22.08
C ASN A 124 8.38 5.93 21.96
N ALA A 125 9.23 5.69 22.97
CA ALA A 125 10.14 4.55 23.01
C ALA A 125 9.38 3.21 23.07
N ARG A 126 8.38 3.10 23.94
CA ARG A 126 7.54 1.89 24.03
C ARG A 126 6.79 1.65 22.72
N ALA A 127 6.23 2.70 22.13
CA ALA A 127 5.55 2.62 20.85
C ALA A 127 6.49 2.14 19.72
N GLY A 128 7.73 2.66 19.67
CA GLY A 128 8.76 2.20 18.75
C GLY A 128 9.11 0.71 18.95
N LEU A 129 9.31 0.28 20.19
CA LEU A 129 9.60 -1.12 20.52
C LEU A 129 8.46 -2.07 20.12
N VAL A 130 7.21 -1.69 20.38
CA VAL A 130 6.04 -2.51 19.99
C VAL A 130 5.90 -2.59 18.47
N THR A 131 6.16 -1.48 17.76
CA THR A 131 6.18 -1.45 16.29
C THR A 131 7.22 -2.43 15.74
N ILE A 132 8.45 -2.41 16.29
CA ILE A 132 9.54 -3.32 15.90
C ILE A 132 9.18 -4.78 16.24
N ALA A 133 8.66 -5.03 17.44
CA ALA A 133 8.28 -6.37 17.88
C ALA A 133 7.22 -6.99 16.96
N LEU A 134 6.24 -6.21 16.51
CA LEU A 134 5.23 -6.67 15.55
C LEU A 134 5.84 -7.05 14.19
N ILE A 135 6.77 -6.23 13.67
CA ILE A 135 7.47 -6.51 12.40
C ILE A 135 8.18 -7.86 12.50
N TRP A 136 8.94 -8.09 13.57
CA TRP A 136 9.68 -9.34 13.76
C TRP A 136 8.78 -10.54 14.02
N LEU A 137 7.68 -10.36 14.76
CA LEU A 137 6.67 -11.40 14.96
C LEU A 137 6.12 -11.89 13.62
N LEU A 138 5.64 -10.96 12.78
CA LEU A 138 5.07 -11.33 11.48
C LEU A 138 6.13 -11.79 10.47
N THR A 139 7.36 -11.31 10.59
CA THR A 139 8.50 -11.85 9.81
C THR A 139 8.76 -13.30 10.16
N ALA A 140 8.79 -13.65 11.45
CA ALA A 140 8.95 -15.03 11.90
C ALA A 140 7.82 -15.94 11.38
N VAL A 141 6.57 -15.46 11.44
CA VAL A 141 5.41 -16.17 10.86
C VAL A 141 5.59 -16.42 9.37
N ASN A 142 6.00 -15.41 8.60
CA ASN A 142 6.21 -15.56 7.15
C ASN A 142 7.42 -16.42 6.79
N VAL A 143 8.46 -16.46 7.63
CA VAL A 143 9.58 -17.40 7.49
C VAL A 143 9.15 -18.84 7.78
N ALA A 144 8.24 -19.05 8.75
CA ALA A 144 7.75 -20.36 9.16
C ALA A 144 6.86 -21.05 8.11
N GLY A 145 6.17 -20.30 7.23
CA GLY A 145 5.50 -20.87 6.06
C GLY A 145 4.29 -20.08 5.52
N VAL A 146 4.18 -20.02 4.19
CA VAL A 146 3.17 -19.22 3.45
C VAL A 146 1.75 -19.78 3.57
N ARG A 147 1.57 -21.05 3.95
CA ARG A 147 0.28 -21.75 3.93
C ARG A 147 -0.76 -21.17 4.91
N ILE A 148 -0.32 -20.43 5.93
CA ILE A 148 -1.18 -19.73 6.89
C ILE A 148 -1.63 -18.35 6.35
N ALA A 149 -0.88 -17.72 5.45
CA ALA A 149 -1.10 -16.34 5.05
C ALA A 149 -2.37 -16.11 4.20
N GLY A 150 -2.72 -17.06 3.31
CA GLY A 150 -3.86 -16.90 2.38
C GLY A 150 -5.24 -17.00 3.04
N GLY A 151 -5.43 -17.95 3.97
CA GLY A 151 -6.71 -18.13 4.69
C GLY A 151 -6.99 -17.03 5.70
N VAL A 152 -5.95 -16.47 6.32
CA VAL A 152 -6.04 -15.34 7.24
C VAL A 152 -6.56 -14.09 6.52
N GLN A 153 -6.24 -13.89 5.23
CA GLN A 153 -6.61 -12.69 4.49
C GLN A 153 -8.13 -12.55 4.29
N LEU A 154 -8.85 -13.64 3.99
CA LEU A 154 -10.30 -13.60 3.76
C LEU A 154 -11.05 -13.28 5.06
N VAL A 155 -10.72 -13.99 6.14
CA VAL A 155 -11.33 -13.79 7.46
C VAL A 155 -11.05 -12.37 7.97
N THR A 156 -9.79 -11.92 7.87
CA THR A 156 -9.43 -10.56 8.30
C THR A 156 -10.08 -9.48 7.44
N THR A 157 -10.36 -9.73 6.15
CA THR A 157 -11.09 -8.78 5.28
C THR A 157 -12.51 -8.56 5.75
N ILE A 158 -13.27 -9.62 6.06
CA ILE A 158 -14.63 -9.47 6.58
C ILE A 158 -14.61 -8.75 7.94
N LEU A 159 -13.73 -9.20 8.84
CA LEU A 159 -13.61 -8.65 10.19
C LEU A 159 -13.19 -7.18 10.21
N LYS A 160 -12.39 -6.71 9.25
CA LYS A 160 -11.97 -5.31 9.18
C LYS A 160 -12.97 -4.38 8.48
N THR A 161 -13.74 -4.90 7.53
CA THR A 161 -14.71 -4.08 6.79
C THR A 161 -15.97 -3.77 7.61
N ALA A 162 -16.44 -4.69 8.45
CA ALA A 162 -17.67 -4.47 9.23
C ALA A 162 -17.59 -3.26 10.20
N PRO A 163 -16.53 -3.07 11.01
CA PRO A 163 -16.37 -1.88 11.86
C PRO A 163 -16.34 -0.56 11.06
N LEU A 164 -15.70 -0.57 9.89
CA LEU A 164 -15.62 0.61 9.02
C LEU A 164 -16.99 0.98 8.45
N LEU A 165 -17.76 -0.01 7.99
CA LEU A 165 -19.11 0.20 7.48
C LEU A 165 -20.05 0.69 8.59
N ALA A 166 -19.91 0.16 9.80
CA ALA A 166 -20.71 0.61 10.94
C ALA A 166 -20.44 2.09 11.28
N ILE A 167 -19.16 2.49 11.37
CA ILE A 167 -18.79 3.89 11.61
C ILE A 167 -19.19 4.79 10.44
N ALA A 168 -19.02 4.33 9.20
CA ALA A 168 -19.45 5.09 8.03
C ALA A 168 -20.97 5.33 8.05
N ALA A 169 -21.78 4.28 8.21
CA ALA A 169 -23.24 4.41 8.16
C ALA A 169 -23.79 5.28 9.31
N ILE A 170 -23.39 4.98 10.55
CA ILE A 170 -23.93 5.68 11.72
C ILE A 170 -23.33 7.09 11.84
N GLY A 171 -22.03 7.21 11.55
CA GLY A 171 -21.36 8.49 11.59
C GLY A 171 -21.83 9.45 10.52
N LEU A 172 -22.17 8.97 9.32
CA LEU A 172 -22.81 9.83 8.31
C LEU A 172 -24.20 10.30 8.74
N ALA A 173 -24.97 9.44 9.43
CA ALA A 173 -26.28 9.80 9.94
C ALA A 173 -26.25 10.79 11.13
N ARG A 174 -25.11 10.90 11.82
CA ARG A 174 -24.93 11.76 13.01
C ARG A 174 -23.81 12.79 12.88
N LEU A 175 -23.31 13.03 11.67
CA LEU A 175 -22.26 14.02 11.45
C LEU A 175 -22.79 15.42 11.82
N ASN A 176 -21.90 16.26 12.31
CA ASN A 176 -22.17 17.67 12.50
C ASN A 176 -21.62 18.46 11.29
N PRO A 177 -22.47 19.07 10.45
CA PRO A 177 -22.03 19.85 9.29
C PRO A 177 -21.06 20.98 9.62
N SER A 178 -21.12 21.54 10.85
CA SER A 178 -20.21 22.61 11.26
C SER A 178 -18.74 22.17 11.32
N GLN A 179 -18.46 20.87 11.40
CA GLN A 179 -17.09 20.34 11.37
C GLN A 179 -16.43 20.45 9.98
N PHE A 180 -17.23 20.66 8.93
CA PHE A 180 -16.73 20.85 7.56
C PHE A 180 -16.43 22.32 7.22
N THR A 181 -16.61 23.22 8.18
CA THR A 181 -16.26 24.65 8.05
C THR A 181 -15.07 25.01 8.93
N PRO A 182 -14.04 25.70 8.39
CA PRO A 182 -13.89 26.12 6.99
C PRO A 182 -13.51 24.96 6.06
N LEU A 183 -13.80 25.11 4.76
CA LEU A 183 -13.48 24.11 3.72
C LEU A 183 -11.98 23.80 3.68
N ASN A 184 -11.13 24.82 3.72
CA ASN A 184 -9.68 24.70 3.71
C ASN A 184 -9.07 25.47 4.91
N PRO A 185 -8.86 24.80 6.06
CA PRO A 185 -8.21 25.39 7.22
C PRO A 185 -6.67 25.47 7.09
N SER A 186 -6.06 24.88 6.06
CA SER A 186 -4.59 24.81 5.96
C SER A 186 -3.92 26.16 5.69
N GLY A 187 -4.66 27.14 5.17
CA GLY A 187 -4.12 28.42 4.70
C GLY A 187 -3.31 28.32 3.40
N GLU A 188 -3.11 27.12 2.85
CA GLU A 188 -2.40 26.91 1.59
C GLU A 188 -3.31 27.18 0.38
N PRO A 189 -2.73 27.55 -0.78
CA PRO A 189 -3.48 27.63 -2.04
C PRO A 189 -4.24 26.34 -2.33
N LEU A 190 -5.45 26.46 -2.86
CA LEU A 190 -6.37 25.33 -3.06
C LEU A 190 -5.72 24.14 -3.77
N LEU A 191 -4.98 24.40 -4.86
CA LEU A 191 -4.32 23.35 -5.63
C LEU A 191 -3.22 22.65 -4.81
N ALA A 192 -2.41 23.39 -4.05
CA ALA A 192 -1.35 22.83 -3.22
C ALA A 192 -1.93 21.95 -2.09
N ALA A 193 -3.00 22.43 -1.45
CA ALA A 193 -3.69 21.69 -0.40
C ALA A 193 -4.36 20.41 -0.94
N ILE A 194 -5.00 20.47 -2.12
CA ILE A 194 -5.54 19.27 -2.80
C ILE A 194 -4.40 18.31 -3.16
N SER A 195 -3.27 18.80 -3.68
CA SER A 195 -2.09 17.97 -3.98
C SER A 195 -1.56 17.24 -2.76
N ALA A 196 -1.31 17.95 -1.66
CA ALA A 196 -0.81 17.34 -0.44
C ALA A 196 -1.81 16.32 0.15
N ALA A 197 -3.09 16.69 0.22
CA ALA A 197 -4.13 15.78 0.70
C ALA A 197 -4.29 14.55 -0.22
N ALA A 198 -4.23 14.72 -1.54
CA ALA A 198 -4.40 13.65 -2.51
C ALA A 198 -3.25 12.64 -2.49
N THR A 199 -2.02 13.10 -2.25
CA THR A 199 -0.87 12.22 -2.05
C THR A 199 -0.99 11.45 -0.74
N LEU A 200 -1.51 12.06 0.33
CA LEU A 200 -1.81 11.33 1.56
C LEU A 200 -2.92 10.29 1.36
N THR A 201 -4.00 10.62 0.65
CA THR A 201 -5.08 9.65 0.39
C THR A 201 -4.66 8.54 -0.55
N LEU A 202 -3.70 8.78 -1.45
CA LEU A 202 -3.16 7.74 -2.36
C LEU A 202 -2.54 6.57 -1.57
N TRP A 203 -1.99 6.82 -0.38
CA TRP A 203 -1.55 5.77 0.54
C TRP A 203 -2.60 4.67 0.75
N ALA A 204 -3.87 5.04 0.94
CA ALA A 204 -4.93 4.06 1.19
C ALA A 204 -5.27 3.21 -0.04
N PHE A 205 -4.88 3.66 -1.23
CA PHE A 205 -5.09 2.94 -2.47
C PHE A 205 -3.91 2.07 -2.88
N LEU A 206 -2.76 2.19 -2.20
CA LEU A 206 -1.61 1.31 -2.46
C LEU A 206 -2.00 -0.13 -2.16
N GLY A 207 -1.63 -1.04 -3.05
CA GLY A 207 -2.08 -2.43 -3.01
C GLY A 207 -3.18 -2.75 -4.02
N LEU A 208 -3.67 -1.77 -4.80
CA LEU A 208 -4.52 -2.03 -5.98
C LEU A 208 -3.85 -3.00 -6.98
N GLU A 209 -2.52 -2.94 -7.05
CA GLU A 209 -1.67 -3.77 -7.90
C GLU A 209 -1.35 -5.13 -7.25
N SER A 210 -1.65 -5.35 -5.97
CA SER A 210 -1.10 -6.47 -5.21
C SER A 210 -1.50 -7.85 -5.75
N ALA A 211 -2.66 -7.97 -6.41
CA ALA A 211 -3.07 -9.21 -7.09
C ALA A 211 -2.18 -9.60 -8.28
N THR A 212 -1.41 -8.66 -8.84
CA THR A 212 -0.45 -8.92 -9.94
C THR A 212 0.85 -9.55 -9.45
N VAL A 213 1.14 -9.47 -8.14
CA VAL A 213 2.39 -9.98 -7.58
C VAL A 213 2.39 -11.52 -7.55
N PRO A 214 1.38 -12.21 -6.99
CA PRO A 214 1.29 -13.68 -7.00
C PRO A 214 0.51 -14.20 -8.21
N ALA A 215 0.69 -13.62 -9.41
CA ALA A 215 -0.16 -13.94 -10.55
C ALA A 215 -0.14 -15.44 -10.93
N ASP A 216 0.98 -16.14 -10.74
CA ASP A 216 1.12 -17.57 -11.02
C ASP A 216 0.22 -18.45 -10.13
N ASP A 217 -0.13 -17.95 -8.94
CA ASP A 217 -0.99 -18.62 -7.98
C ASP A 217 -2.49 -18.29 -8.19
N VAL A 218 -2.85 -17.47 -9.19
CA VAL A 218 -4.24 -17.06 -9.46
C VAL A 218 -4.90 -17.95 -10.52
N GLU A 219 -6.18 -18.27 -10.33
CA GLU A 219 -6.99 -18.99 -11.31
C GLU A 219 -7.30 -18.08 -12.51
N ILE A 220 -6.86 -18.45 -13.72
CA ILE A 220 -7.02 -17.67 -14.96
C ILE A 220 -6.63 -16.19 -14.74
N PRO A 221 -5.33 -15.90 -14.51
CA PRO A 221 -4.85 -14.58 -14.10
C PRO A 221 -5.34 -13.44 -15.00
N GLU A 222 -5.42 -13.67 -16.31
CA GLU A 222 -5.81 -12.71 -17.33
C GLU A 222 -7.29 -12.29 -17.25
N ARG A 223 -8.11 -13.03 -16.49
CA ARG A 223 -9.53 -12.70 -16.25
C ARG A 223 -9.78 -12.31 -14.80
N THR A 224 -9.14 -13.01 -13.87
CA THR A 224 -9.41 -12.87 -12.44
C THR A 224 -8.75 -11.63 -11.85
N ILE A 225 -7.47 -11.37 -12.16
CA ILE A 225 -6.75 -10.20 -11.65
C ILE A 225 -7.40 -8.88 -12.10
N PRO A 226 -7.74 -8.68 -13.40
CA PRO A 226 -8.39 -7.46 -13.86
C PRO A 226 -9.68 -7.14 -13.10
N ARG A 227 -10.55 -8.15 -12.92
CA ARG A 227 -11.84 -7.98 -12.24
C ARG A 227 -11.65 -7.69 -10.75
N ALA A 228 -10.77 -8.45 -10.10
CA ALA A 228 -10.49 -8.29 -8.67
C ALA A 228 -9.89 -6.91 -8.35
N THR A 229 -8.94 -6.44 -9.17
CA THR A 229 -8.31 -5.13 -9.01
C THR A 229 -9.32 -4.00 -9.15
N ILE A 230 -10.19 -4.02 -10.17
CA ILE A 230 -11.19 -2.96 -10.38
C ILE A 230 -12.25 -2.98 -9.27
N VAL A 231 -12.85 -4.14 -8.99
CA VAL A 231 -13.91 -4.28 -7.97
C VAL A 231 -13.37 -3.93 -6.60
N GLY A 232 -12.19 -4.42 -6.24
CA GLY A 232 -11.54 -4.13 -4.97
C GLY A 232 -11.23 -2.64 -4.81
N THR A 233 -10.74 -1.99 -5.87
CA THR A 233 -10.42 -0.56 -5.84
C THR A 233 -11.67 0.31 -5.65
N LEU A 234 -12.75 0.03 -6.38
CA LEU A 234 -14.02 0.76 -6.26
C LEU A 234 -14.66 0.56 -4.88
N PHE A 235 -14.63 -0.66 -4.38
CA PHE A 235 -15.14 -0.99 -3.05
C PHE A 235 -14.38 -0.24 -1.95
N ALA A 236 -13.04 -0.26 -2.01
CA ALA A 236 -12.19 0.47 -1.08
C ALA A 236 -12.45 1.98 -1.16
N ALA A 237 -12.55 2.56 -2.37
CA ALA A 237 -12.85 3.98 -2.57
C ALA A 237 -14.13 4.42 -1.84
N ALA A 238 -15.22 3.68 -2.02
CA ALA A 238 -16.51 3.98 -1.41
C ALA A 238 -16.42 3.98 0.13
N ILE A 239 -15.76 2.96 0.69
CA ILE A 239 -15.57 2.86 2.14
C ILE A 239 -14.70 4.00 2.66
N TYR A 240 -13.60 4.32 1.99
CA TYR A 240 -12.68 5.36 2.45
C TYR A 240 -13.32 6.74 2.49
N ILE A 241 -14.04 7.12 1.43
CA ILE A 241 -14.73 8.41 1.36
C ILE A 241 -15.80 8.49 2.45
N ALA A 242 -16.66 7.47 2.54
CA ALA A 242 -17.76 7.46 3.50
C ALA A 242 -17.28 7.47 4.96
N SER A 243 -16.28 6.63 5.27
CA SER A 243 -15.76 6.49 6.62
C SER A 243 -14.91 7.69 7.06
N SER A 244 -14.10 8.27 6.16
CA SER A 244 -13.35 9.50 6.44
C SER A 244 -14.30 10.67 6.68
N ALA A 245 -15.34 10.83 5.85
CA ALA A 245 -16.35 11.86 6.05
C ALA A 245 -17.07 11.71 7.39
N ALA A 246 -17.47 10.49 7.77
CA ALA A 246 -18.07 10.20 9.07
C ALA A 246 -17.17 10.63 10.24
N VAL A 247 -15.91 10.19 10.27
CA VAL A 247 -14.98 10.51 11.37
C VAL A 247 -14.72 12.01 11.47
N MET A 248 -14.51 12.68 10.33
CA MET A 248 -14.28 14.13 10.28
C MET A 248 -15.52 14.93 10.68
N GLY A 249 -16.72 14.40 10.44
CA GLY A 249 -17.98 15.01 10.85
C GLY A 249 -18.32 14.83 12.34
N ILE A 250 -17.68 13.87 13.02
CA ILE A 250 -17.91 13.56 14.45
C ILE A 250 -16.89 14.28 15.33
N ILE A 251 -15.61 14.21 14.96
CA ILE A 251 -14.50 14.65 15.83
C ILE A 251 -14.11 16.10 15.49
N PRO A 252 -14.03 17.01 16.48
CA PRO A 252 -13.45 18.33 16.28
C PRO A 252 -12.05 18.25 15.67
N ARG A 253 -11.79 19.06 14.63
CA ARG A 253 -10.54 19.04 13.85
C ARG A 253 -9.27 19.02 14.70
N ASP A 254 -9.19 19.86 15.72
CA ASP A 254 -7.97 20.04 16.51
C ASP A 254 -7.68 18.79 17.37
N ALA A 255 -8.74 18.12 17.85
CA ALA A 255 -8.63 16.81 18.50
C ALA A 255 -8.28 15.71 17.48
N LEU A 256 -8.91 15.73 16.30
CA LEU A 256 -8.67 14.76 15.24
C LEU A 256 -7.20 14.76 14.77
N ALA A 257 -6.60 15.94 14.61
CA ALA A 257 -5.23 16.13 14.13
C ALA A 257 -4.14 15.50 15.02
N THR A 258 -4.47 15.20 16.28
CA THR A 258 -3.55 14.58 17.24
C THR A 258 -3.95 13.15 17.61
N SER A 259 -5.07 12.66 17.06
CA SER A 259 -5.58 11.33 17.37
C SER A 259 -4.70 10.24 16.78
N THR A 260 -4.35 9.24 17.61
CA THR A 260 -3.67 8.00 17.23
C THR A 260 -4.64 6.86 16.91
N ALA A 261 -5.94 7.06 17.12
CA ALA A 261 -6.99 6.09 16.83
C ALA A 261 -8.34 6.76 16.46
N PRO A 262 -8.41 7.53 15.35
CA PRO A 262 -9.58 8.35 15.01
C PRO A 262 -10.91 7.62 15.01
N PHE A 263 -10.95 6.38 14.53
CA PHE A 263 -12.18 5.60 14.51
C PHE A 263 -12.63 5.16 15.90
N ALA A 264 -11.69 4.84 16.78
CA ALA A 264 -11.99 4.51 18.17
C ALA A 264 -12.49 5.75 18.92
N ASP A 265 -11.89 6.92 18.66
CA ASP A 265 -12.33 8.18 19.25
C ASP A 265 -13.73 8.59 18.76
N ALA A 266 -14.03 8.40 17.47
CA ALA A 266 -15.36 8.63 16.91
C ALA A 266 -16.39 7.69 17.55
N ALA A 267 -16.04 6.42 17.70
CA ALA A 267 -16.90 5.44 18.37
C ALA A 267 -17.14 5.79 19.84
N ARG A 268 -16.11 6.29 20.54
CA ARG A 268 -16.23 6.79 21.92
C ARG A 268 -17.26 7.91 22.01
N LEU A 269 -17.19 8.88 21.10
CA LEU A 269 -18.12 10.03 21.08
C LEU A 269 -19.56 9.61 20.75
N LEU A 270 -19.74 8.56 19.92
CA LEU A 270 -21.06 8.09 19.53
C LEU A 270 -21.72 7.15 20.55
N PHE A 271 -20.94 6.28 21.21
CA PHE A 271 -21.46 5.14 21.96
C PHE A 271 -20.78 4.88 23.32
N GLY A 272 -19.71 5.61 23.65
CA GLY A 272 -18.92 5.42 24.86
C GLY A 272 -17.73 4.47 24.71
N ASP A 273 -17.02 4.24 25.82
CA ASP A 273 -15.71 3.57 25.82
C ASP A 273 -15.70 2.13 25.31
N TRP A 274 -16.76 1.37 25.56
CA TRP A 274 -16.86 -0.02 25.10
C TRP A 274 -16.77 -0.12 23.57
N ALA A 275 -17.39 0.82 22.85
CA ALA A 275 -17.35 0.86 21.40
C ALA A 275 -15.96 1.24 20.89
N ALA A 276 -15.26 2.15 21.58
CA ALA A 276 -13.89 2.51 21.27
C ALA A 276 -12.96 1.28 21.32
N TYR A 277 -13.10 0.42 22.33
CA TYR A 277 -12.31 -0.81 22.44
C TYR A 277 -12.61 -1.81 21.33
N ILE A 278 -13.89 -1.98 20.95
CA ILE A 278 -14.27 -2.89 19.86
C ILE A 278 -13.70 -2.41 18.52
N ILE A 279 -13.86 -1.11 18.22
CA ILE A 279 -13.33 -0.54 16.97
C ILE A 279 -11.80 -0.59 16.96
N ALA A 280 -11.14 -0.33 18.10
CA ALA A 280 -9.69 -0.44 18.20
C ALA A 280 -9.20 -1.88 18.00
N ALA A 281 -9.89 -2.87 18.56
CA ALA A 281 -9.57 -4.28 18.33
C ALA A 281 -9.72 -4.66 16.84
N GLY A 282 -10.79 -4.19 16.19
CA GLY A 282 -10.99 -4.37 14.75
C GLY A 282 -9.87 -3.74 13.91
N ALA A 283 -9.43 -2.52 14.24
CA ALA A 283 -8.32 -1.85 13.56
C ALA A 283 -6.97 -2.55 13.79
N VAL A 284 -6.72 -3.08 14.99
CA VAL A 284 -5.55 -3.92 15.33
C VAL A 284 -5.54 -5.19 14.47
N VAL A 285 -6.65 -5.91 14.37
CA VAL A 285 -6.78 -7.10 13.50
C VAL A 285 -6.58 -6.73 12.03
N SER A 286 -7.15 -5.59 11.59
CA SER A 286 -7.02 -5.10 10.23
C SER A 286 -5.57 -4.81 9.83
N THR A 287 -4.88 -4.04 10.67
CA THR A 287 -3.49 -3.62 10.44
C THR A 287 -2.54 -4.82 10.53
N LEU A 288 -2.79 -5.78 11.42
CA LEU A 288 -2.05 -7.05 11.46
C LEU A 288 -2.21 -7.85 10.16
N GLY A 289 -3.44 -8.00 9.67
CA GLY A 289 -3.72 -8.69 8.41
C GLY A 289 -3.04 -8.01 7.21
N ALA A 290 -3.15 -6.68 7.12
CA ALA A 290 -2.48 -5.91 6.07
C ALA A 290 -0.95 -6.05 6.15
N LEU A 291 -0.36 -5.90 7.34
CA LEU A 291 1.10 -6.02 7.53
C LEU A 291 1.61 -7.42 7.21
N ASN A 292 0.81 -8.47 7.41
CA ASN A 292 1.17 -9.82 7.01
C ASN A 292 1.30 -9.94 5.47
N GLY A 293 0.34 -9.41 4.70
CA GLY A 293 0.41 -9.37 3.23
C GLY A 293 1.58 -8.50 2.72
N TRP A 294 1.66 -7.28 3.27
CA TRP A 294 2.88 -6.54 3.60
C TRP A 294 4.23 -7.26 3.46
N ILE A 295 4.51 -8.01 4.52
CA ILE A 295 5.74 -8.75 4.77
C ILE A 295 5.91 -9.89 3.78
N LEU A 296 4.83 -10.54 3.34
CA LEU A 296 4.92 -11.55 2.28
C LEU A 296 5.49 -10.95 0.98
N MET A 297 4.98 -9.80 0.55
CA MET A 297 5.46 -9.13 -0.67
C MET A 297 6.92 -8.69 -0.56
N GLN A 298 7.37 -8.29 0.63
CA GLN A 298 8.76 -7.90 0.89
C GLN A 298 9.76 -9.02 0.60
N GLY A 299 9.34 -10.28 0.73
CA GLY A 299 10.17 -11.45 0.38
C GLY A 299 10.02 -11.86 -1.09
N GLN A 300 8.79 -11.84 -1.61
CA GLN A 300 8.49 -12.33 -2.96
C GLN A 300 9.07 -11.45 -4.07
N LEU A 301 9.00 -10.13 -3.92
CA LEU A 301 9.49 -9.21 -4.96
C LEU A 301 11.02 -9.33 -5.18
N PRO A 302 11.88 -9.28 -4.13
CA PRO A 302 13.31 -9.52 -4.32
C PRO A 302 13.63 -10.94 -4.81
N ALA A 303 12.85 -11.94 -4.39
CA ALA A 303 13.03 -13.31 -4.85
C ALA A 303 12.71 -13.46 -6.35
N ALA A 304 11.64 -12.81 -6.84
CA ALA A 304 11.31 -12.78 -8.26
C ALA A 304 12.41 -12.08 -9.08
N ALA A 305 12.84 -10.89 -8.65
CA ALA A 305 13.95 -10.18 -9.30
C ALA A 305 15.26 -10.97 -9.28
N ALA A 306 15.53 -11.75 -8.23
CA ALA A 306 16.73 -12.59 -8.14
C ALA A 306 16.71 -13.76 -9.14
N ARG A 307 15.53 -14.35 -9.42
CA ARG A 307 15.37 -15.40 -10.44
C ARG A 307 15.69 -14.88 -11.84
N ASP A 308 15.42 -13.60 -12.07
CA ASP A 308 15.71 -12.89 -13.31
C ASP A 308 17.13 -12.29 -13.36
N GLY A 309 17.98 -12.56 -12.36
CA GLY A 309 19.35 -12.03 -12.30
C GLY A 309 19.45 -10.53 -12.00
N LEU A 310 18.37 -9.94 -11.49
CA LEU A 310 18.24 -8.51 -11.17
C LEU A 310 18.22 -8.22 -9.66
N ALA A 311 18.54 -9.20 -8.84
CA ALA A 311 18.82 -9.04 -7.41
C ALA A 311 19.86 -10.08 -6.98
N PRO A 312 20.50 -9.94 -5.79
CA PRO A 312 21.46 -10.92 -5.31
C PRO A 312 20.90 -12.35 -5.37
N PRO A 313 21.62 -13.34 -5.96
CA PRO A 313 21.10 -14.70 -6.16
C PRO A 313 20.61 -15.39 -4.88
N ARG A 314 21.16 -14.98 -3.72
CA ARG A 314 20.77 -15.51 -2.41
C ARG A 314 19.33 -15.14 -2.02
N PHE A 315 18.76 -14.05 -2.53
CA PHE A 315 17.36 -13.68 -2.28
C PHE A 315 16.37 -14.61 -2.97
N GLY A 316 16.77 -15.27 -4.07
CA GLY A 316 15.94 -16.27 -4.75
C GLY A 316 15.94 -17.65 -4.08
N ARG A 317 16.84 -17.91 -3.11
CA ARG A 317 16.93 -19.20 -2.41
C ARG A 317 15.80 -19.37 -1.39
N LEU A 318 15.10 -20.49 -1.49
CA LEU A 318 14.06 -20.85 -0.53
C LEU A 318 14.65 -21.52 0.71
N SER A 319 14.05 -21.26 1.87
CA SER A 319 14.33 -21.94 3.13
C SER A 319 13.77 -23.37 3.13
N ALA A 320 14.05 -24.14 4.19
CA ALA A 320 13.43 -25.46 4.40
C ALA A 320 11.89 -25.40 4.41
N ASN A 321 11.32 -24.24 4.76
CA ASN A 321 9.87 -24.00 4.79
C ASN A 321 9.33 -23.47 3.45
N GLY A 322 10.15 -23.41 2.39
CA GLY A 322 9.73 -22.97 1.06
C GLY A 322 9.56 -21.45 0.91
N THR A 323 10.20 -20.65 1.76
CA THR A 323 10.03 -19.17 1.80
C THR A 323 11.36 -18.45 1.54
N PRO A 324 11.37 -17.26 0.91
CA PRO A 324 12.61 -16.49 0.69
C PRO A 324 13.07 -15.80 1.99
N ALA A 325 13.47 -16.60 2.99
CA ALA A 325 13.72 -16.14 4.35
C ALA A 325 14.78 -15.03 4.44
N LEU A 326 15.83 -15.10 3.62
CA LEU A 326 16.87 -14.06 3.62
C LEU A 326 16.31 -12.70 3.19
N ALA A 327 15.46 -12.65 2.17
CA ALA A 327 14.83 -11.40 1.71
C ALA A 327 13.85 -10.84 2.75
N LEU A 328 13.10 -11.72 3.43
CA LEU A 328 12.20 -11.34 4.53
C LEU A 328 12.97 -10.71 5.70
N VAL A 329 14.02 -11.39 6.17
CA VAL A 329 14.82 -10.93 7.31
C VAL A 329 15.60 -9.66 6.97
N SER A 330 16.27 -9.61 5.82
CA SER A 330 17.04 -8.42 5.42
C SER A 330 16.16 -7.20 5.30
N THR A 331 15.00 -7.30 4.64
CA THR A 331 14.07 -6.17 4.51
C THR A 331 13.57 -5.72 5.88
N SER A 332 13.24 -6.65 6.79
CA SER A 332 12.76 -6.33 8.15
C SER A 332 13.81 -5.62 9.02
N VAL A 333 15.10 -5.91 8.81
CA VAL A 333 16.19 -5.13 9.41
C VAL A 333 16.14 -3.68 8.92
N ILE A 334 15.94 -3.46 7.62
CA ILE A 334 15.86 -2.11 7.06
C ILE A 334 14.61 -1.37 7.57
N VAL A 335 13.46 -2.06 7.67
CA VAL A 335 12.25 -1.51 8.31
C VAL A 335 12.54 -1.11 9.76
N THR A 336 13.26 -1.94 10.52
CA THR A 336 13.65 -1.64 11.91
C THR A 336 14.50 -0.37 11.99
N VAL A 337 15.48 -0.19 11.09
CA VAL A 337 16.30 1.02 11.02
C VAL A 337 15.44 2.26 10.76
N ILE A 338 14.51 2.20 9.80
CA ILE A 338 13.56 3.30 9.56
C ILE A 338 12.78 3.64 10.84
N VAL A 339 12.29 2.64 11.56
CA VAL A 339 11.51 2.87 12.78
C VAL A 339 12.36 3.56 13.84
N LEU A 340 13.59 3.08 14.05
CA LEU A 340 14.55 3.68 14.99
C LEU A 340 14.97 5.11 14.61
N MET A 341 14.99 5.45 13.32
CA MET A 341 15.28 6.81 12.88
C MET A 341 14.11 7.79 13.09
N ASN A 342 12.89 7.29 13.33
CA ASN A 342 11.68 8.12 13.33
C ASN A 342 10.82 8.03 14.60
N TYR A 343 11.07 7.08 15.52
CA TYR A 343 10.21 6.88 16.70
C TYR A 343 10.08 8.11 17.60
N THR A 344 11.07 9.01 17.61
CA THR A 344 11.07 10.23 18.43
C THR A 344 10.05 11.27 17.98
N ARG A 345 9.57 11.21 16.72
CA ARG A 345 8.60 12.16 16.14
C ARG A 345 7.19 12.02 16.72
N GLY A 346 6.90 10.92 17.42
CA GLY A 346 5.54 10.53 17.79
C GLY A 346 4.82 9.78 16.67
N LEU A 347 3.79 9.01 17.03
CA LEU A 347 3.14 8.04 16.14
C LEU A 347 2.51 8.67 14.88
N VAL A 348 1.76 9.77 15.02
CA VAL A 348 1.07 10.42 13.90
C VAL A 348 2.06 11.00 12.89
N ALA A 349 3.09 11.70 13.37
CA ALA A 349 4.11 12.32 12.52
C ALA A 349 5.00 11.26 11.85
N MET A 350 5.39 10.22 12.59
CA MET A 350 6.10 9.07 12.04
C MET A 350 5.26 8.39 10.95
N PHE A 351 4.00 8.08 11.22
CA PHE A 351 3.08 7.49 10.25
C PHE A 351 2.98 8.36 8.98
N THR A 352 2.72 9.66 9.14
CA THR A 352 2.57 10.60 8.02
C THR A 352 3.82 10.67 7.16
N PHE A 353 5.01 10.72 7.75
CA PHE A 353 6.27 10.70 7.01
C PHE A 353 6.46 9.40 6.21
N LEU A 354 6.19 8.25 6.84
CA LEU A 354 6.36 6.94 6.21
C LEU A 354 5.38 6.71 5.06
N ILE A 355 4.12 7.15 5.17
CA ILE A 355 3.16 7.01 4.09
C ILE A 355 3.50 7.91 2.89
N LEU A 356 4.04 9.11 3.13
CA LEU A 356 4.49 9.99 2.05
C LEU A 356 5.70 9.40 1.32
N LEU A 357 6.68 8.89 2.07
CA LEU A 357 7.83 8.20 1.49
C LEU A 357 7.40 6.97 0.69
N SER A 358 6.55 6.11 1.27
CA SER A 358 6.06 4.92 0.57
C SER A 358 5.29 5.29 -0.70
N THR A 359 4.34 6.22 -0.60
CA THR A 359 3.53 6.67 -1.74
C THR A 359 4.40 7.19 -2.87
N LEU A 360 5.40 8.02 -2.57
CA LEU A 360 6.34 8.51 -3.57
C LEU A 360 7.11 7.37 -4.26
N MET A 361 7.58 6.38 -3.49
CA MET A 361 8.29 5.23 -4.03
C MET A 361 7.38 4.34 -4.90
N THR A 362 6.09 4.25 -4.59
CA THR A 362 5.10 3.56 -5.42
C THR A 362 4.69 4.34 -6.67
N LEU A 363 4.84 5.67 -6.69
CA LEU A 363 4.59 6.44 -7.91
C LEU A 363 5.56 6.08 -9.05
N VAL A 364 6.78 5.64 -8.73
CA VAL A 364 7.72 5.13 -9.75
C VAL A 364 7.13 3.95 -10.54
N PRO A 365 6.73 2.82 -9.92
CA PRO A 365 6.06 1.74 -10.65
C PRO A 365 4.83 2.20 -11.41
N TYR A 366 4.01 3.11 -10.85
CA TYR A 366 2.78 3.56 -11.48
C TYR A 366 3.03 4.39 -12.75
N VAL A 367 4.04 5.27 -12.73
CA VAL A 367 4.49 6.03 -13.90
C VAL A 367 4.98 5.08 -14.99
N PHE A 368 5.87 4.14 -14.63
CA PHE A 368 6.43 3.19 -15.59
C PHE A 368 5.36 2.23 -16.13
N CYS A 369 4.45 1.72 -15.31
CA CYS A 369 3.37 0.84 -15.76
C CYS A 369 2.38 1.56 -16.69
N SER A 370 2.07 2.82 -16.40
CA SER A 370 1.21 3.64 -17.28
C SER A 370 1.83 3.81 -18.67
N MET A 371 3.16 4.03 -18.74
CA MET A 371 3.88 4.07 -20.02
C MET A 371 4.04 2.68 -20.65
N ALA A 372 4.29 1.64 -19.85
CA ALA A 372 4.43 0.26 -20.31
C ALA A 372 3.17 -0.20 -21.05
N LEU A 373 1.99 0.19 -20.57
CA LEU A 373 0.73 -0.08 -21.25
C LEU A 373 0.71 0.50 -22.68
N LEU A 374 1.18 1.73 -22.85
CA LEU A 374 1.23 2.39 -24.17
C LEU A 374 2.21 1.68 -25.11
N VAL A 375 3.40 1.33 -24.60
CA VAL A 375 4.44 0.64 -25.37
C VAL A 375 3.99 -0.75 -25.80
N LEU A 376 3.54 -1.58 -24.85
CA LEU A 376 3.10 -2.95 -25.12
C LEU A 376 1.87 -3.00 -26.02
N ALA A 377 0.94 -2.06 -25.88
CA ALA A 377 -0.21 -1.94 -26.77
C ALA A 377 0.21 -1.60 -28.21
N ARG A 378 1.24 -0.75 -28.38
CA ARG A 378 1.80 -0.45 -29.70
C ARG A 378 2.48 -1.67 -30.32
N GLU A 379 3.25 -2.41 -29.52
CA GLU A 379 4.01 -3.56 -30.00
C GLU A 379 3.11 -4.71 -30.45
N ARG A 380 2.04 -4.97 -29.70
CA ARG A 380 1.01 -5.99 -29.99
C ARG A 380 0.05 -5.60 -31.12
N SER A 381 -0.02 -4.33 -31.49
CA SER A 381 -0.81 -3.89 -32.64
C SER A 381 -0.11 -4.23 -33.95
N GLU A 382 -0.81 -4.92 -34.87
CA GLU A 382 -0.31 -5.17 -36.24
C GLU A 382 0.01 -3.86 -36.97
N ALA A 383 -0.86 -2.86 -36.87
CA ALA A 383 -0.66 -1.53 -37.46
C ALA A 383 0.39 -0.66 -36.72
N LYS A 384 1.04 -1.17 -35.66
CA LYS A 384 1.93 -0.42 -34.76
C LYS A 384 1.34 0.90 -34.24
N ARG A 385 0.02 0.96 -34.09
CA ARG A 385 -0.76 2.09 -33.57
C ARG A 385 -1.39 1.71 -32.24
N ILE A 386 -1.47 2.67 -31.32
CA ILE A 386 -2.08 2.45 -30.01
C ILE A 386 -3.58 2.74 -30.13
N PRO A 387 -4.48 1.86 -29.67
CA PRO A 387 -5.91 2.14 -29.63
C PRO A 387 -6.19 3.43 -28.82
N ALA A 388 -7.06 4.31 -29.33
CA ALA A 388 -7.32 5.63 -28.73
C ALA A 388 -7.73 5.53 -27.24
N GLY A 389 -8.54 4.54 -26.87
CA GLY A 389 -8.92 4.31 -25.47
C GLY A 389 -7.74 3.95 -24.57
N ILE A 390 -6.72 3.26 -25.09
CA ILE A 390 -5.49 2.95 -24.35
C ILE A 390 -4.61 4.19 -24.22
N VAL A 391 -4.54 5.03 -25.26
CA VAL A 391 -3.82 6.33 -25.19
C VAL A 391 -4.42 7.22 -24.11
N VAL A 392 -5.75 7.37 -24.09
CA VAL A 392 -6.45 8.18 -23.07
C VAL A 392 -6.22 7.59 -21.69
N LEU A 393 -6.41 6.28 -21.51
CA LEU A 393 -6.23 5.62 -20.22
C LEU A 393 -4.79 5.77 -19.70
N GLY A 394 -3.80 5.36 -20.50
CA GLY A 394 -2.39 5.41 -20.11
C GLY A 394 -1.90 6.85 -19.90
N GLY A 395 -2.34 7.79 -20.74
CA GLY A 395 -2.01 9.21 -20.61
C GLY A 395 -2.57 9.85 -19.34
N LEU A 396 -3.85 9.61 -19.02
CA LEU A 396 -4.47 10.13 -17.79
C LEU A 396 -3.87 9.50 -16.54
N ALA A 397 -3.62 8.19 -16.55
CA ALA A 397 -2.98 7.49 -15.43
C ALA A 397 -1.54 7.99 -15.19
N PHE A 398 -0.77 8.20 -16.28
CA PHE A 398 0.56 8.79 -16.21
C PHE A 398 0.52 10.22 -15.66
N ALA A 399 -0.39 11.06 -16.16
CA ALA A 399 -0.54 12.44 -15.71
C ALA A 399 -0.92 12.52 -14.23
N TYR A 400 -1.83 11.66 -13.77
CA TYR A 400 -2.20 11.55 -12.36
C TYR A 400 -1.01 11.11 -11.48
N ALA A 401 -0.30 10.05 -11.89
CA ALA A 401 0.85 9.55 -11.14
C ALA A 401 1.96 10.62 -11.04
N LEU A 402 2.22 11.35 -12.12
CA LEU A 402 3.20 12.45 -12.13
C LEU A 402 2.74 13.64 -11.27
N TRP A 403 1.45 13.99 -11.31
CA TRP A 403 0.89 15.05 -10.48
C TRP A 403 1.00 14.72 -8.98
N ALA A 404 0.75 13.45 -8.61
CA ALA A 404 0.82 13.01 -7.22
C ALA A 404 2.24 13.08 -6.62
N VAL A 405 3.28 13.08 -7.46
CA VAL A 405 4.67 13.32 -7.00
C VAL A 405 4.81 14.72 -6.41
N GLY A 406 4.15 15.72 -7.01
CA GLY A 406 4.20 17.11 -6.56
C GLY A 406 3.62 17.31 -5.15
N GLY A 407 2.65 16.49 -4.74
CA GLY A 407 2.03 16.55 -3.41
C GLY A 407 2.79 15.82 -2.29
N ALA A 408 3.84 15.06 -2.60
CA ALA A 408 4.59 14.29 -1.59
C ALA A 408 5.40 15.17 -0.61
N GLY A 409 5.66 16.42 -0.98
CA GLY A 409 6.47 17.36 -0.21
C GLY A 409 7.98 17.20 -0.46
N LYS A 410 8.73 18.27 -0.17
CA LYS A 410 10.15 18.38 -0.52
C LYS A 410 11.01 17.30 0.14
N ASP A 411 10.77 17.01 1.41
CA ASP A 411 11.55 16.03 2.18
C ASP A 411 11.38 14.61 1.63
N ALA A 412 10.13 14.19 1.36
CA ALA A 412 9.87 12.88 0.79
C ALA A 412 10.51 12.76 -0.60
N VAL A 413 10.37 13.79 -1.44
CA VAL A 413 10.99 13.84 -2.77
C VAL A 413 12.52 13.74 -2.68
N PHE A 414 13.14 14.51 -1.80
CA PHE A 414 14.58 14.50 -1.59
C PHE A 414 15.09 13.11 -1.18
N TRP A 415 14.52 12.52 -0.14
CA TRP A 415 14.91 11.19 0.32
C TRP A 415 14.60 10.10 -0.70
N GLY A 416 13.44 10.19 -1.37
CA GLY A 416 13.05 9.29 -2.43
C GLY A 416 14.02 9.30 -3.60
N MET A 417 14.46 10.49 -4.03
CA MET A 417 15.48 10.62 -5.07
C MET A 417 16.82 10.01 -4.65
N ILE A 418 17.29 10.26 -3.43
CA ILE A 418 18.54 9.65 -2.92
C ILE A 418 18.44 8.13 -2.94
N LEU A 419 17.34 7.56 -2.43
CA LEU A 419 17.13 6.12 -2.37
C LEU A 419 17.02 5.49 -3.77
N MET A 420 16.39 6.20 -4.72
CA MET A 420 16.31 5.79 -6.11
C MET A 420 17.65 5.88 -6.83
N LEU A 421 18.45 6.92 -6.60
CA LEU A 421 19.81 7.03 -7.15
C LEU A 421 20.73 5.94 -6.60
N GLY A 422 20.53 5.52 -5.35
CA GLY A 422 21.23 4.38 -4.75
C GLY A 422 21.01 3.05 -5.49
N SER A 423 19.97 2.95 -6.33
CA SER A 423 19.73 1.78 -7.17
C SER A 423 20.79 1.61 -8.27
N VAL A 424 21.33 2.72 -8.80
CA VAL A 424 22.21 2.68 -9.99
C VAL A 424 23.54 1.96 -9.70
N PRO A 425 24.28 2.27 -8.61
CA PRO A 425 25.48 1.52 -8.26
C PRO A 425 25.19 0.03 -8.03
N VAL A 426 24.07 -0.29 -7.36
CA VAL A 426 23.67 -1.67 -7.09
C VAL A 426 23.42 -2.43 -8.39
N TYR A 427 22.69 -1.83 -9.35
CA TYR A 427 22.46 -2.42 -10.66
C TYR A 427 23.78 -2.70 -11.40
N VAL A 428 24.70 -1.74 -11.39
CA VAL A 428 26.00 -1.88 -12.07
C VAL A 428 26.83 -2.99 -11.46
N ILE A 429 26.85 -3.12 -10.13
CA ILE A 429 27.56 -4.20 -9.43
C ILE A 429 26.94 -5.56 -9.79
N LEU A 430 25.62 -5.69 -9.70
CA LEU A 430 24.90 -6.92 -10.04
C LEU A 430 25.15 -7.35 -11.50
N ARG A 431 25.20 -6.39 -12.44
CA ARG A 431 25.51 -6.67 -13.85
C ARG A 431 26.95 -7.08 -14.11
N ARG A 432 27.90 -6.62 -13.28
CA ARG A 432 29.31 -7.04 -13.36
C ARG A 432 29.52 -8.45 -12.80
N GLU A 433 28.78 -8.81 -11.76
CA GLU A 433 28.86 -10.11 -11.09
C GLU A 433 28.02 -11.19 -11.77
N ALA A 434 27.03 -10.80 -12.59
CA ALA A 434 26.26 -11.72 -13.40
C ALA A 434 27.18 -12.49 -14.35
N PRO A 435 27.10 -13.84 -14.40
CA PRO A 435 27.84 -14.61 -15.38
C PRO A 435 27.53 -14.06 -16.77
N ARG A 436 28.55 -13.69 -17.54
CA ARG A 436 28.36 -13.34 -18.95
C ARG A 436 27.70 -14.55 -19.61
N GLN A 437 26.46 -14.42 -20.06
CA GLN A 437 25.85 -15.40 -20.94
C GLN A 437 26.72 -15.42 -22.20
N ALA A 438 27.48 -16.51 -22.35
CA ALA A 438 28.34 -16.76 -23.51
C ALA A 438 27.50 -17.23 -24.70
#